data_AF-A0A8D8QRQ6-F1
#
_entry.id   AF-A0A8D8QRQ6-F1
#
_cell.length_a   1.000
_cell.length_b   1.000
_cell.length_c   1.000
_cell.angle_alpha   90.00
_cell.angle_beta   90.00
_cell.angle_gamma   90.00
#
_symmetry.space_group_name_H-M   'P 1'
#
loop_
_entity.id
_entity.type
_entity.pdbx_description
1 polymer ?
#
loop_
_entity_poly.entity_id
_entity_poly.type
_entity_poly.pdbx_seq_one_letter_code
_entity_poly.pdbx_strand_id
1 'polypeptide(L)'
;MTGPSIQACKGDTIVVDVANMMPGRTTSIHWHGLTQKATPYMDGVPMVTQCPIVEGTIFRYKYLAETAGTYFWHAHDGFQKMDGVIGSLIIRQPRALDPNNRHYQADLPSHVILVTDWFHNTTSDDRWPGLRQHDSAQLPDTFLLNGKGRAPGFQTPLAEFVVKPNTRYRFRFIGGTCLVCPFQVSIE
;
A
#
# COMPACT_ATOMS: atom_id res chain seq x y z
N MET A 1 11.25 0.33 2.30
CA MET A 1 10.73 -1.05 2.09
C MET A 1 9.21 -0.99 2.19
N THR A 2 8.48 -1.88 1.52
CA THR A 2 7.01 -1.98 1.66
C THR A 2 6.65 -3.07 2.67
N GLY A 3 5.50 -2.94 3.31
CA GLY A 3 4.95 -3.97 4.17
C GLY A 3 4.47 -5.22 3.41
N PRO A 4 4.10 -6.28 4.14
CA PRO A 4 3.66 -7.54 3.55
C PRO A 4 2.39 -7.37 2.72
N SER A 5 2.29 -8.17 1.65
CA SER A 5 1.07 -8.29 0.88
C SER A 5 0.06 -9.15 1.64
N ILE A 6 -1.15 -8.62 1.83
CA ILE A 6 -2.27 -9.38 2.37
C ILE A 6 -3.04 -9.98 1.19
N GLN A 7 -3.24 -11.29 1.23
CA GLN A 7 -4.00 -12.05 0.24
C GLN A 7 -5.18 -12.69 0.94
N ALA A 8 -6.39 -12.39 0.49
CA ALA A 8 -7.63 -12.94 1.04
C ALA A 8 -8.60 -13.34 -0.09
N CYS A 9 -9.59 -14.15 0.22
CA CYS A 9 -10.72 -14.42 -0.64
C CYS A 9 -11.92 -13.54 -0.25
N LYS A 10 -12.77 -13.24 -1.23
CA LYS A 10 -14.06 -12.58 -0.99
C LYS A 10 -14.88 -13.41 -0.01
N GLY A 11 -15.34 -12.76 1.06
CA GLY A 11 -16.07 -13.40 2.16
C GLY A 11 -15.20 -13.82 3.34
N ASP A 12 -13.86 -13.77 3.23
CA ASP A 12 -12.99 -14.01 4.37
C ASP A 12 -13.12 -12.88 5.40
N THR A 13 -12.90 -13.22 6.68
CA THR A 13 -12.69 -12.20 7.73
C THR A 13 -11.20 -11.94 7.86
N ILE A 14 -10.79 -10.70 7.58
CA ILE A 14 -9.41 -10.26 7.78
C ILE A 14 -9.28 -9.80 9.23
N VAL A 15 -8.28 -10.34 9.93
CA VAL A 15 -7.91 -9.96 11.30
C VAL A 15 -6.45 -9.58 11.33
N VAL A 16 -6.15 -8.33 11.70
CA VAL A 16 -4.78 -7.80 11.75
C VAL A 16 -4.56 -7.11 13.08
N ASP A 17 -3.58 -7.60 13.84
CA ASP A 17 -3.11 -6.95 15.06
C ASP A 17 -1.98 -5.99 14.71
N VAL A 18 -2.25 -4.69 14.86
CA VAL A 18 -1.26 -3.63 14.63
C VAL A 18 -0.69 -3.23 15.98
N ALA A 19 0.53 -3.66 16.25
CA ALA A 19 1.32 -3.24 17.40
C ALA A 19 2.13 -1.98 17.04
N ASN A 20 1.85 -0.86 17.71
CA ASN A 20 2.64 0.35 17.52
C ASN A 20 3.86 0.34 18.43
N MET A 21 5.04 0.17 17.84
CA MET A 21 6.32 0.16 18.55
C MET A 21 7.17 1.41 18.25
N MET A 22 6.59 2.46 17.67
CA MET A 22 7.30 3.69 17.33
C MET A 22 7.40 4.63 18.54
N PRO A 23 8.60 4.98 19.01
CA PRO A 23 8.77 5.84 20.17
C PRO A 23 8.20 7.23 19.96
N GLY A 24 7.35 7.70 20.88
CA GLY A 24 6.77 9.03 20.88
C GLY A 24 5.81 9.31 19.73
N ARG A 25 5.40 8.30 18.95
CA ARG A 25 4.52 8.48 17.78
C ARG A 25 3.29 7.60 17.87
N THR A 26 2.17 8.14 17.41
CA THR A 26 0.95 7.38 17.17
C THR A 26 0.96 6.77 15.77
N THR A 27 0.04 5.85 15.47
CA THR A 27 -0.20 5.40 14.10
C THR A 27 -1.64 4.94 13.92
N SER A 28 -2.05 4.72 12.67
CA SER A 28 -3.32 4.09 12.32
C SER A 28 -3.19 3.52 10.91
N ILE A 29 -3.81 2.37 10.64
CA ILE A 29 -3.73 1.71 9.32
C ILE A 29 -5.08 1.78 8.63
N HIS A 30 -5.11 2.39 7.45
CA HIS A 30 -6.28 2.45 6.58
C HIS A 30 -6.25 1.39 5.49
N TRP A 31 -7.42 0.85 5.17
CA TRP A 31 -7.63 -0.22 4.19
C TRP A 31 -8.19 0.36 2.89
N HIS A 32 -7.32 0.98 2.12
CA HIS A 32 -7.68 1.81 0.98
C HIS A 32 -8.55 1.08 -0.06
N GLY A 33 -9.73 1.66 -0.31
CA GLY A 33 -10.71 1.18 -1.27
C GLY A 33 -11.71 0.15 -0.71
N LEU A 34 -11.56 -0.27 0.55
CA LEU A 34 -12.62 -1.00 1.25
C LEU A 34 -13.66 -0.03 1.77
N THR A 35 -14.93 -0.38 1.63
CA THR A 35 -16.07 0.48 1.99
C THR A 35 -16.35 0.50 3.49
N GLN A 36 -15.93 -0.54 4.21
CA GLN A 36 -16.11 -0.70 5.67
C GLN A 36 -17.55 -0.46 6.15
N LYS A 37 -18.57 -0.77 5.33
CA LYS A 37 -19.99 -0.42 5.61
C LYS A 37 -20.49 -0.95 6.96
N ALA A 38 -20.14 -2.18 7.30
CA ALA A 38 -20.55 -2.81 8.55
C ALA A 38 -19.58 -2.54 9.72
N THR A 39 -18.38 -2.05 9.43
CA THR A 39 -17.27 -1.87 10.38
C THR A 39 -16.58 -0.52 10.18
N PRO A 40 -17.31 0.61 10.22
CA PRO A 40 -16.72 1.93 9.96
C PRO A 40 -15.59 2.27 10.95
N TYR A 41 -15.67 1.77 12.18
CA TYR A 41 -14.63 1.90 13.21
C TYR A 41 -13.36 1.06 12.95
N MET A 42 -13.32 0.29 11.84
CA MET A 42 -12.14 -0.45 11.37
C MET A 42 -11.50 0.22 10.15
N ASP A 43 -11.99 1.39 9.73
CA ASP A 43 -11.50 2.08 8.54
C ASP A 43 -10.09 2.66 8.71
N GLY A 44 -9.68 3.00 9.93
CA GLY A 44 -8.29 3.39 10.18
C GLY A 44 -7.95 4.86 9.96
N VAL A 45 -8.96 5.73 9.87
CA VAL A 45 -8.74 7.18 9.77
C VAL A 45 -8.73 7.80 11.17
N PRO A 46 -7.57 8.29 11.67
CA PRO A 46 -7.46 8.85 13.01
C PRO A 46 -8.33 10.09 13.15
N MET A 47 -8.93 10.27 14.33
CA MET A 47 -9.83 11.37 14.68
C MET A 47 -11.15 11.42 13.89
N VAL A 48 -11.39 10.45 13.00
CA VAL A 48 -12.65 10.30 12.25
C VAL A 48 -13.34 8.99 12.61
N THR A 49 -12.63 7.87 12.47
CA THR A 49 -13.19 6.52 12.68
C THR A 49 -12.64 5.83 13.91
N GLN A 50 -11.46 6.24 14.37
CA GLN A 50 -10.83 5.75 15.60
C GLN A 50 -9.89 6.79 16.21
N CYS A 51 -9.55 6.60 17.49
CA CYS A 51 -8.36 7.22 18.06
C CYS A 51 -7.09 6.58 17.45
N PRO A 52 -5.99 7.34 17.29
CA PRO A 52 -4.71 6.77 16.91
C PRO A 52 -4.22 5.70 17.89
N ILE A 53 -3.53 4.69 17.38
CA ILE A 53 -2.87 3.65 18.17
C ILE A 53 -1.61 4.28 18.79
N VAL A 54 -1.58 4.39 20.11
CA VAL A 54 -0.44 4.98 20.84
C VAL A 54 0.72 3.99 20.95
N GLU A 55 1.93 4.51 21.19
CA GLU A 55 3.13 3.70 21.42
C GLU A 55 2.89 2.61 22.49
N GLY A 56 3.41 1.42 22.23
CA GLY A 56 3.36 0.27 23.15
C GLY A 56 2.02 -0.44 23.18
N THR A 57 1.03 -0.02 22.38
CA THR A 57 -0.29 -0.63 22.35
C THR A 57 -0.58 -1.39 21.06
N ILE A 58 -1.58 -2.26 21.12
CA ILE A 58 -2.04 -3.08 20.01
C ILE A 58 -3.50 -2.75 19.72
N PHE A 59 -3.82 -2.53 18.45
CA PHE A 59 -5.20 -2.45 17.98
C PHE A 59 -5.47 -3.57 16.98
N ARG A 60 -6.60 -4.26 17.16
CA ARG A 60 -7.04 -5.34 16.26
C ARG A 60 -8.04 -4.79 15.25
N TYR A 61 -7.63 -4.74 14.00
CA TYR A 61 -8.54 -4.58 12.89
C TYR A 61 -9.23 -5.91 12.59
N LYS A 62 -10.56 -5.92 12.51
CA LYS A 62 -11.36 -7.10 12.15
C LYS A 62 -12.52 -6.69 11.27
N TYR A 63 -12.47 -7.08 10.00
CA TYR A 63 -13.50 -6.72 9.02
C TYR A 63 -13.64 -7.80 7.93
N LEU A 64 -14.75 -7.73 7.19
CA LEU A 64 -15.05 -8.66 6.11
C LEU A 64 -14.41 -8.20 4.79
N ALA A 65 -13.79 -9.12 4.06
CA ALA A 65 -13.35 -8.93 2.68
C ALA A 65 -14.57 -8.95 1.73
N GLU A 66 -15.38 -7.88 1.73
CA GLU A 66 -16.69 -7.84 1.06
C GLU A 66 -16.59 -7.91 -0.47
N THR A 67 -15.62 -7.19 -1.06
CA THR A 67 -15.49 -7.01 -2.51
C THR A 67 -14.15 -7.51 -3.01
N ALA A 68 -14.15 -8.24 -4.12
CA ALA A 68 -12.93 -8.69 -4.76
C ALA A 68 -12.31 -7.56 -5.59
N GLY A 69 -10.99 -7.44 -5.56
CA GLY A 69 -10.31 -6.31 -6.18
C GLY A 69 -8.82 -6.27 -5.90
N THR A 70 -8.21 -5.18 -6.35
CA THR A 70 -6.83 -4.81 -6.04
C THR A 70 -6.91 -3.60 -5.13
N TYR A 71 -6.49 -3.76 -3.89
CA TYR A 71 -6.49 -2.75 -2.84
C TYR A 71 -5.08 -2.61 -2.27
N PHE A 72 -4.92 -1.72 -1.31
CA PHE A 72 -3.71 -1.61 -0.52
C PHE A 72 -4.05 -1.11 0.89
N TRP A 73 -3.12 -1.25 1.80
CA TRP A 73 -3.22 -0.70 3.14
C TRP A 73 -2.06 0.27 3.35
N HIS A 74 -2.26 1.29 4.17
CA HIS A 74 -1.20 2.25 4.49
C HIS A 74 -1.44 2.92 5.84
N ALA A 75 -0.38 3.46 6.43
CA ALA A 75 -0.55 4.37 7.55
C ALA A 75 -1.37 5.59 7.11
N HIS A 76 -2.35 5.95 7.92
CA HIS A 76 -3.22 7.10 7.69
C HIS A 76 -3.06 8.17 8.80
N ASP A 77 -2.02 8.03 9.60
CA ASP A 77 -1.60 9.04 10.57
C ASP A 77 -0.47 9.87 9.97
N GLY A 78 -0.76 11.15 9.71
CA GLY A 78 0.16 12.07 9.07
C GLY A 78 0.72 11.61 7.72
N PHE A 79 2.03 11.82 7.53
CA PHE A 79 2.75 11.43 6.32
C PHE A 79 3.48 10.08 6.48
N GLN A 80 3.15 9.26 7.47
CA GLN A 80 3.85 7.99 7.75
C GLN A 80 3.86 7.01 6.57
N LYS A 81 2.86 7.09 5.67
CA LYS A 81 2.85 6.34 4.40
C LYS A 81 4.10 6.60 3.56
N MET A 82 4.59 7.84 3.52
CA MET A 82 5.79 8.25 2.78
C MET A 82 7.05 7.57 3.29
N ASP A 83 7.12 7.30 4.60
CA ASP A 83 8.25 6.59 5.23
C ASP A 83 8.23 5.07 4.95
N GLY A 84 7.24 4.58 4.19
CA GLY A 84 7.15 3.20 3.73
C GLY A 84 6.14 2.33 4.47
N VAL A 85 5.28 2.91 5.31
CA VAL A 85 4.18 2.17 5.97
C VAL A 85 3.02 1.98 5.00
N ILE A 86 3.21 1.06 4.05
CA ILE A 86 2.26 0.73 2.98
C ILE A 86 2.49 -0.70 2.50
N GLY A 87 1.43 -1.41 2.15
CA GLY A 87 1.51 -2.73 1.52
C GLY A 87 0.27 -3.05 0.68
N SER A 88 0.37 -4.06 -0.17
CA SER A 88 -0.76 -4.44 -1.03
C SER A 88 -1.80 -5.28 -0.28
N LEU A 89 -3.06 -5.17 -0.70
CA LEU A 89 -4.18 -5.96 -0.20
C LEU A 89 -4.96 -6.49 -1.40
N ILE A 90 -4.91 -7.78 -1.65
CA ILE A 90 -5.60 -8.38 -2.79
C ILE A 90 -6.70 -9.30 -2.29
N ILE A 91 -7.94 -8.95 -2.62
CA ILE A 91 -9.11 -9.79 -2.35
C ILE A 91 -9.47 -10.50 -3.65
N ARG A 92 -9.33 -11.83 -3.64
CA ARG A 92 -9.55 -12.70 -4.79
C ARG A 92 -10.95 -13.28 -4.75
N GLN A 93 -11.42 -13.72 -5.90
CA GLN A 93 -12.66 -14.46 -6.00
C GLN A 93 -12.47 -15.66 -6.94
N PRO A 94 -13.33 -16.68 -6.83
CA PRO A 94 -13.32 -17.79 -7.77
C PRO A 94 -13.32 -17.32 -9.22
N ARG A 95 -12.52 -17.97 -10.06
CA ARG A 95 -12.37 -17.61 -11.48
C ARG A 95 -13.71 -17.58 -12.22
N ALA A 96 -14.64 -18.47 -11.87
CA ALA A 96 -15.98 -18.51 -12.45
C ALA A 96 -16.81 -17.24 -12.20
N LEU A 97 -16.49 -16.48 -11.15
CA LEU A 97 -17.18 -15.24 -10.79
C LEU A 97 -16.48 -13.98 -11.30
N ASP A 98 -15.26 -14.10 -11.84
CA ASP A 98 -14.52 -12.95 -12.39
C ASP A 98 -15.00 -12.62 -13.81
N PRO A 99 -15.58 -11.43 -14.05
CA PRO A 99 -16.02 -11.04 -15.39
C PRO A 99 -14.85 -11.00 -16.40
N ASN A 100 -13.61 -10.83 -15.93
CA ASN A 100 -12.42 -10.77 -16.75
C ASN A 100 -11.70 -12.12 -16.93
N ASN A 101 -12.28 -13.23 -16.46
CA ASN A 101 -11.60 -14.54 -16.40
C ASN A 101 -11.06 -15.07 -17.74
N ARG A 102 -11.62 -14.59 -18.87
CA ARG A 102 -11.24 -14.97 -20.23
C ARG A 102 -10.00 -14.22 -20.74
N HIS A 103 -9.66 -13.09 -20.12
CA HIS A 103 -8.56 -12.22 -20.56
C HIS A 103 -7.18 -12.63 -20.02
N TYR A 104 -7.13 -13.50 -19.01
CA TYR A 104 -5.89 -13.99 -18.43
C TYR A 104 -5.93 -15.49 -18.16
N GLN A 105 -4.76 -16.12 -18.13
CA GLN A 105 -4.57 -17.52 -17.77
C GLN A 105 -4.09 -17.66 -16.32
N ALA A 106 -3.32 -16.70 -15.81
CA ALA A 106 -2.78 -16.70 -14.45
C ALA A 106 -2.90 -15.32 -13.77
N ASP A 107 -3.21 -15.34 -12.46
CA ASP A 107 -3.24 -14.18 -11.55
C ASP A 107 -2.41 -14.57 -10.33
N LEU A 108 -1.13 -14.16 -10.33
CA LEU A 108 -0.14 -14.61 -9.36
C LEU A 108 0.07 -13.54 -8.27
N PRO A 109 0.30 -13.92 -6.99
CA PRO A 109 0.73 -12.99 -5.97
C PRO A 109 2.03 -12.24 -6.32
N SER A 110 2.93 -12.88 -7.08
CA SER A 110 4.19 -12.28 -7.55
C SER A 110 4.00 -11.24 -8.66
N HIS A 111 2.81 -11.10 -9.25
CA HIS A 111 2.48 -10.11 -10.30
C HIS A 111 1.69 -8.91 -9.76
N VAL A 112 1.72 -8.72 -8.43
CA VAL A 112 1.27 -7.48 -7.80
C VAL A 112 2.40 -6.45 -7.87
N ILE A 113 2.09 -5.28 -8.39
CA ILE A 113 3.00 -4.16 -8.54
C ILE A 113 2.49 -3.01 -7.68
N LEU A 114 3.25 -2.66 -6.65
CA LEU A 114 3.05 -1.48 -5.82
C LEU A 114 4.11 -0.44 -6.16
N VAL A 115 3.67 0.72 -6.66
CA VAL A 115 4.55 1.86 -6.92
C VAL A 115 4.49 2.83 -5.76
N THR A 116 5.65 3.21 -5.24
CA THR A 116 5.77 4.27 -4.22
C THR A 116 6.81 5.29 -4.67
N ASP A 117 6.59 6.56 -4.34
CA ASP A 117 7.59 7.61 -4.40
C ASP A 117 8.53 7.50 -3.20
N TRP A 118 9.81 7.87 -3.38
CA TRP A 118 10.81 7.76 -2.33
C TRP A 118 11.66 9.02 -2.23
N PHE A 119 11.92 9.44 -0.99
CA PHE A 119 12.65 10.65 -0.64
C PHE A 119 13.84 10.28 0.26
N HIS A 120 15.03 10.73 -0.08
CA HIS A 120 16.25 10.42 0.67
C HIS A 120 16.47 11.33 1.87
N ASN A 121 16.10 12.61 1.74
CA ASN A 121 16.50 13.66 2.68
C ASN A 121 15.35 14.23 3.51
N THR A 122 14.13 13.69 3.35
CA THR A 122 12.95 14.15 4.11
C THR A 122 12.14 12.97 4.61
N THR A 123 11.71 13.07 5.86
CA THR A 123 10.81 12.11 6.53
C THR A 123 9.40 12.68 6.65
N SER A 124 8.45 11.86 7.10
CA SER A 124 7.08 12.30 7.38
C SER A 124 7.00 13.52 8.31
N ASP A 125 7.93 13.65 9.27
CA ASP A 125 7.96 14.76 10.22
C ASP A 125 8.36 16.09 9.56
N ASP A 126 9.21 16.05 8.54
CA ASP A 126 9.67 17.25 7.82
C ASP A 126 8.57 17.87 6.96
N ARG A 127 7.50 17.12 6.67
CA ARG A 127 6.42 17.51 5.75
C ARG A 127 5.15 17.99 6.46
N TRP A 128 5.11 18.01 7.80
CA TRP A 128 3.96 18.51 8.53
C TRP A 128 3.80 20.03 8.34
N PRO A 129 2.58 20.54 8.06
CA PRO A 129 2.35 21.99 7.95
C PRO A 129 2.79 22.73 9.21
N GLY A 130 3.69 23.71 9.06
CA GLY A 130 4.21 24.51 10.18
C GLY A 130 5.53 24.03 10.80
N LEU A 131 6.17 22.98 10.26
CA LEU A 131 7.52 22.55 10.66
C LEU A 131 8.62 22.99 9.65
N ARG A 132 9.87 22.72 10.04
CA ARG A 132 11.15 23.39 9.72
C ARG A 132 11.62 23.47 8.25
N GLN A 133 10.91 22.91 7.26
CA GLN A 133 11.32 22.98 5.86
C GLN A 133 10.44 23.93 5.02
N HIS A 134 11.10 24.91 4.40
CA HIS A 134 10.52 25.77 3.36
C HIS A 134 10.52 25.11 1.97
N ASP A 135 11.24 24.00 1.80
CA ASP A 135 11.37 23.35 0.49
C ASP A 135 10.10 22.53 0.19
N SER A 136 9.28 23.10 -0.68
CA SER A 136 8.00 22.55 -1.13
C SER A 136 8.15 21.57 -2.29
N ALA A 137 9.36 21.12 -2.63
CA ALA A 137 9.56 20.15 -3.70
C ALA A 137 8.85 18.84 -3.37
N GLN A 138 7.81 18.52 -4.15
CA GLN A 138 7.05 17.27 -4.08
C GLN A 138 7.64 16.19 -4.99
N LEU A 139 8.71 16.50 -5.72
CA LEU A 139 9.38 15.57 -6.61
C LEU A 139 10.23 14.57 -5.78
N PRO A 140 10.08 13.26 -6.02
CA PRO A 140 10.82 12.25 -5.31
C PRO A 140 12.19 12.08 -5.93
N ASP A 141 13.14 11.57 -5.14
CA ASP A 141 14.46 11.18 -5.64
C ASP A 141 14.36 9.99 -6.60
N THR A 142 13.42 9.08 -6.34
CA THR A 142 13.16 7.92 -7.20
C THR A 142 11.78 7.32 -6.95
N PHE A 143 11.34 6.45 -7.86
CA PHE A 143 10.20 5.57 -7.66
C PHE A 143 10.66 4.15 -7.34
N LEU A 144 9.93 3.49 -6.44
CA LEU A 144 10.16 2.11 -6.08
C LEU A 144 9.01 1.23 -6.58
N LEU A 145 9.35 0.14 -7.25
CA LEU A 145 8.45 -0.96 -7.58
C LEU A 145 8.64 -2.05 -6.52
N ASN A 146 7.59 -2.37 -5.75
CA ASN A 146 7.66 -3.35 -4.66
C ASN A 146 8.84 -3.10 -3.71
N GLY A 147 9.12 -1.81 -3.42
CA GLY A 147 10.21 -1.38 -2.53
C GLY A 147 11.61 -1.43 -3.16
N LYS A 148 11.73 -1.68 -4.47
CA LYS A 148 13.00 -1.73 -5.21
C LYS A 148 13.03 -0.69 -6.33
N GLY A 149 14.16 -0.02 -6.50
CA GLY A 149 14.35 1.01 -7.52
C GLY A 149 15.73 1.61 -7.39
N ARG A 150 16.23 2.21 -8.48
CA ARG A 150 17.56 2.83 -8.56
C ARG A 150 17.44 4.34 -8.47
N ALA A 151 18.47 4.99 -7.96
CA ALA A 151 18.59 6.45 -7.92
C ALA A 151 20.00 6.86 -8.39
N PRO A 152 20.20 8.11 -8.83
CA PRO A 152 21.53 8.60 -9.18
C PRO A 152 22.54 8.33 -8.05
N GLY A 153 23.63 7.64 -8.37
CA GLY A 153 24.67 7.27 -7.40
C GLY A 153 24.42 5.96 -6.62
N PHE A 154 23.27 5.32 -6.75
CA PHE A 154 22.92 4.08 -6.05
C PHE A 154 22.62 2.92 -7.01
N GLN A 155 23.39 1.83 -6.91
CA GLN A 155 23.17 0.60 -7.68
C GLN A 155 22.46 -0.44 -6.82
N THR A 156 21.14 -0.38 -6.83
CA THR A 156 20.24 -1.28 -6.10
C THR A 156 19.56 -2.28 -7.03
N PRO A 157 19.08 -3.42 -6.51
CA PRO A 157 18.29 -4.39 -7.28
C PRO A 157 17.01 -3.77 -7.83
N LEU A 158 16.58 -4.22 -9.00
CA LEU A 158 15.28 -3.88 -9.57
C LEU A 158 14.21 -4.89 -9.14
N ALA A 159 12.95 -4.50 -9.27
CA ALA A 159 11.84 -5.45 -9.21
C ALA A 159 11.83 -6.31 -10.47
N GLU A 160 11.69 -7.61 -10.30
CA GLU A 160 11.68 -8.57 -11.39
C GLU A 160 10.36 -9.35 -11.37
N PHE A 161 9.76 -9.49 -12.55
CA PHE A 161 8.49 -10.19 -12.74
C PHE A 161 8.66 -11.28 -13.79
N VAL A 162 8.74 -12.53 -13.34
CA VAL A 162 8.95 -13.67 -14.23
C VAL A 162 7.65 -14.02 -14.95
N VAL A 163 7.72 -14.15 -16.27
CA VAL A 163 6.61 -14.54 -17.14
C VAL A 163 7.01 -15.71 -18.02
N LYS A 164 6.04 -16.57 -18.37
CA LYS A 164 6.24 -17.63 -19.36
C LYS A 164 5.81 -17.15 -20.76
N PRO A 165 6.54 -17.52 -21.83
CA PRO A 165 6.11 -17.24 -23.20
C PRO A 165 4.68 -17.71 -23.46
N ASN A 166 3.95 -16.98 -24.31
CA ASN A 166 2.57 -17.29 -24.74
C ASN A 166 1.54 -17.45 -23.60
N THR A 167 1.79 -16.83 -22.45
CA THR A 167 0.86 -16.85 -21.30
C THR A 167 0.34 -15.45 -21.00
N ARG A 168 -0.98 -15.30 -20.88
CA ARG A 168 -1.64 -14.05 -20.48
C ARG A 168 -1.70 -13.95 -18.95
N TYR A 169 -1.10 -12.92 -18.39
CA TYR A 169 -1.09 -12.68 -16.94
C TYR A 169 -1.97 -11.49 -16.57
N ARG A 170 -2.62 -11.57 -15.41
CA ARG A 170 -3.23 -10.41 -14.75
C ARG A 170 -2.20 -9.77 -13.83
N PHE A 171 -1.59 -8.69 -14.26
CA PHE A 171 -0.82 -7.81 -13.37
C PHE A 171 -1.77 -6.93 -12.57
N ARG A 172 -1.50 -6.80 -11.27
CA ARG A 172 -2.31 -6.00 -10.35
C ARG A 172 -1.50 -4.78 -9.94
N PHE A 173 -1.82 -3.65 -10.54
CA PHE A 173 -1.07 -2.43 -10.39
C PHE A 173 -1.69 -1.53 -9.32
N ILE A 174 -0.87 -0.97 -8.43
CA ILE A 174 -1.26 -0.09 -7.34
C ILE A 174 -0.38 1.17 -7.39
N GLY A 175 -1.03 2.33 -7.54
CA GLY A 175 -0.40 3.64 -7.34
C GLY A 175 -0.43 4.01 -5.87
N GLY A 176 0.64 3.71 -5.15
CA GLY A 176 0.81 3.98 -3.72
C GLY A 176 1.61 5.24 -3.42
N THR A 177 1.80 6.15 -4.39
CA THR A 177 2.54 7.41 -4.20
C THR A 177 1.88 8.30 -3.14
N CYS A 178 2.68 9.11 -2.46
CA CYS A 178 2.26 9.97 -1.36
C CYS A 178 2.14 11.44 -1.78
N LEU A 179 3.11 11.98 -2.51
CA LEU A 179 3.17 13.40 -2.87
C LEU A 179 3.07 13.66 -4.38
N VAL A 180 3.36 12.66 -5.23
CA VAL A 180 3.29 12.79 -6.70
C VAL A 180 2.01 12.19 -7.27
N CYS A 181 1.40 12.88 -8.26
CA CYS A 181 0.07 12.51 -8.79
C CYS A 181 -0.05 12.22 -10.30
N PRO A 182 1.02 12.24 -11.12
CA PRO A 182 1.02 11.24 -12.19
C PRO A 182 2.39 10.61 -12.47
N PHE A 183 2.38 9.30 -12.69
CA PHE A 183 3.47 8.58 -13.33
C PHE A 183 2.90 7.75 -14.48
N GLN A 184 3.69 7.57 -15.53
CA GLN A 184 3.34 6.74 -16.68
C GLN A 184 4.09 5.42 -16.58
N VAL A 185 3.40 4.32 -16.90
CA VAL A 185 4.01 2.99 -17.00
C VAL A 185 3.89 2.48 -18.43
N SER A 186 5.00 1.99 -18.96
CA SER A 186 5.08 1.27 -20.22
C SER A 186 5.86 -0.03 -20.01
N ILE A 187 5.55 -1.04 -20.81
CA ILE A 187 6.30 -2.30 -20.90
C ILE A 187 6.78 -2.35 -22.34
N GLU A 188 8.10 -2.50 -22.53
CA GLU A 188 8.74 -2.63 -23.85
C GLU A 188 8.52 -4.03 -24.45
#